data_AF-A0A818TXI6-F1
#
_entry.id   AF-A0A818TXI6-F1
#
_cell.length_a   1.000
_cell.length_b   1.000
_cell.length_c   1.000
_cell.angle_alpha   90.00
_cell.angle_beta   90.00
_cell.angle_gamma   90.00
#
_symmetry.space_group_name_H-M   'P 1'
#
loop_
_entity.id
_entity.type
_entity.pdbx_description
1 polymer ?
#
loop_
_entity_poly.entity_id
_entity_poly.type
_entity_poly.pdbx_seq_one_letter_code
_entity_poly.pdbx_strand_id
1 'polypeptide(L)'
;MAKLQEKTQKELSTIIYKSQSDLHYRHSIPHKALENKHFSDSLETIFIERYASSLPYLDIHRIRNDMKLIQSIQRKIRKTHNIIRITDKTGVFHIGSAIDYERTVKEYQMKTNAYIELPSNPLMDTFYKVIHASNDLHRKRQITQWQYTKMVPDKNKIELAYLYFILKPHKLIVLF
;
A
#
# COMPACT_ATOMS: atom_id res chain seq x y z
N MET A 1 16.45 6.64 24.21
CA MET A 1 16.28 5.29 24.79
C MET A 1 14.80 4.96 25.00
N ALA A 2 14.03 5.73 25.79
CA ALA A 2 12.61 5.44 26.06
C ALA A 2 11.71 5.23 24.81
N LYS A 3 11.82 6.10 23.79
CA LYS A 3 11.04 5.96 22.54
C LYS A 3 11.34 4.68 21.75
N LEU A 4 12.57 4.17 21.84
CA LEU A 4 12.97 2.94 21.14
C LEU A 4 12.39 1.73 21.87
N GLN A 5 12.45 1.72 23.20
CA GLN A 5 11.86 0.67 24.02
C GLN A 5 10.34 0.57 23.82
N GLU A 6 9.65 1.71 23.82
CA GLU A 6 8.20 1.76 23.57
C GLU A 6 7.83 1.20 22.18
N LYS A 7 8.61 1.56 21.15
CA LYS A 7 8.40 1.04 19.79
C LYS A 7 8.62 -0.47 19.72
N THR A 8 9.71 -0.97 20.29
CA THR A 8 10.03 -2.40 20.31
C THR A 8 8.96 -3.20 21.05
N GLN A 9 8.44 -2.67 22.15
CA GLN A 9 7.38 -3.33 22.93
C GLN A 9 6.04 -3.37 22.19
N LYS A 10 5.73 -2.33 21.42
CA LYS A 10 4.57 -2.30 20.52
C LYS A 10 4.69 -3.30 19.36
N GLU A 11 5.88 -3.44 18.77
CA GLU A 11 6.14 -4.42 17.73
C GLU A 11 6.03 -5.85 18.28
N LEU A 12 6.64 -6.12 19.43
CA LEU A 12 6.59 -7.43 20.09
C LEU A 12 5.16 -7.85 20.44
N SER A 13 4.39 -6.96 21.08
CA SER A 13 2.97 -7.23 21.39
C SER A 13 2.13 -7.51 20.15
N THR A 14 2.41 -6.81 19.04
CA THR A 14 1.74 -7.06 17.75
C THR A 14 2.09 -8.45 17.20
N ILE A 15 3.35 -8.87 17.30
CA ILE A 15 3.81 -10.19 16.84
C ILE A 15 3.15 -11.28 17.69
N ILE A 16 3.21 -11.16 19.03
CA ILE A 16 2.61 -12.13 19.96
C ILE A 16 1.11 -12.27 19.66
N TYR A 17 0.39 -11.16 19.54
CA TYR A 17 -1.04 -11.18 19.23
C TYR A 17 -1.35 -11.90 17.91
N LYS A 18 -0.58 -11.61 16.84
CA LYS A 18 -0.77 -12.25 15.54
C LYS A 18 -0.49 -13.75 15.60
N SER A 19 0.59 -14.16 16.25
CA SER A 19 0.94 -15.57 16.42
C SER A 19 -0.13 -16.32 17.22
N GLN A 20 -0.58 -15.76 18.34
CA GLN A 20 -1.65 -16.36 19.15
C GLN A 20 -2.98 -16.44 18.38
N SER A 21 -3.32 -15.41 17.61
CA SER A 21 -4.52 -15.41 16.77
C SER A 21 -4.47 -16.48 15.68
N ASP A 22 -3.31 -16.68 15.05
CA ASP A 22 -3.12 -17.72 14.03
C ASP A 22 -3.20 -19.12 14.66
N LEU A 23 -2.56 -19.34 15.82
CA LEU A 23 -2.65 -20.59 16.58
C LEU A 23 -4.09 -20.92 17.00
N HIS A 24 -4.83 -19.91 17.46
CA HIS A 24 -6.24 -20.07 17.80
C HIS A 24 -7.08 -20.46 16.58
N TYR A 25 -6.91 -19.73 15.47
CA TYR A 25 -7.70 -19.93 14.27
C TYR A 25 -7.41 -21.26 13.55
N ARG A 26 -6.13 -21.66 13.45
CA ARG A 26 -5.72 -22.86 12.70
C ARG A 26 -5.67 -24.14 13.53
N HIS A 27 -5.36 -24.01 14.81
CA HIS A 27 -5.08 -25.16 15.66
C HIS A 27 -6.03 -25.26 16.86
N SER A 28 -7.04 -24.37 16.95
CA SER A 28 -8.02 -24.33 18.04
C SER A 28 -7.39 -24.22 19.44
N ILE A 29 -6.16 -23.71 19.53
CA ILE A 29 -5.47 -23.53 20.81
C ILE A 29 -6.12 -22.32 21.51
N PRO A 30 -6.65 -22.47 22.74
CA PRO A 30 -7.24 -21.34 23.46
C PRO A 30 -6.20 -20.25 23.76
N HIS A 31 -6.59 -18.98 23.69
CA HIS A 31 -5.70 -17.86 24.03
C HIS A 31 -5.12 -17.95 25.45
N LYS A 32 -5.85 -18.59 26.38
CA LYS A 32 -5.44 -18.79 27.77
C LYS A 32 -4.69 -20.11 28.03
N ALA A 33 -4.39 -20.88 26.99
CA ALA A 33 -3.62 -22.11 27.11
C ALA A 33 -2.26 -21.82 27.77
N LEU A 34 -1.83 -22.68 28.68
CA LEU A 34 -0.58 -22.50 29.42
C LEU A 34 0.62 -22.48 28.44
N GLU A 35 0.53 -23.26 27.38
CA GLU A 35 1.46 -23.36 26.26
C GLU A 35 1.62 -22.02 25.53
N ASN A 36 0.53 -21.27 25.33
CA ASN A 36 0.58 -19.95 24.70
C ASN A 36 1.29 -18.92 25.59
N LYS A 37 1.11 -19.02 26.91
CA LYS A 37 1.83 -18.17 27.86
C LYS A 37 3.33 -18.48 27.82
N HIS A 38 3.71 -19.74 27.97
CA HIS A 38 5.13 -20.15 27.88
C HIS A 38 5.78 -19.77 26.55
N PHE A 39 5.05 -19.93 25.43
CA PHE A 39 5.53 -19.51 24.12
C PHE A 39 5.74 -17.99 24.04
N SER A 40 4.81 -17.20 24.59
CA SER A 40 4.92 -15.73 24.61
C SER A 40 6.10 -15.27 25.46
N ASP A 41 6.27 -15.84 26.66
CA ASP A 41 7.39 -15.54 27.57
C ASP A 41 8.74 -15.91 26.92
N SER A 42 8.78 -17.05 26.22
CA SER A 42 9.98 -17.51 25.49
C SER A 42 10.31 -16.58 24.32
N LEU A 43 9.30 -16.18 23.54
CA LEU A 43 9.47 -15.23 22.44
C LEU A 43 9.95 -13.87 22.94
N GLU A 44 9.35 -13.35 24.01
CA GLU A 44 9.77 -12.08 24.62
C GLU A 44 11.22 -12.14 25.06
N THR A 45 11.63 -13.23 25.74
CA THR A 45 13.02 -13.45 26.15
C THR A 45 13.97 -13.43 24.95
N ILE A 46 13.69 -14.23 23.92
CA ILE A 46 14.50 -14.28 22.69
C ILE A 46 14.58 -12.90 22.03
N PHE A 47 13.46 -12.18 21.98
CA PHE A 47 13.40 -10.86 21.34
C PHE A 47 14.23 -9.83 22.11
N ILE A 48 14.11 -9.80 23.43
CA ILE A 48 14.90 -8.93 24.30
C ILE A 48 16.39 -9.25 24.16
N GLU A 49 16.77 -10.52 24.22
CA GLU A 49 18.16 -10.96 24.04
C GLU A 49 18.71 -10.52 22.67
N ARG A 50 17.94 -10.71 21.60
CA ARG A 50 18.35 -10.31 20.25
C ARG A 50 18.51 -8.80 20.11
N TYR A 51 17.62 -8.00 20.72
CA TYR A 51 17.73 -6.54 20.69
C TYR A 51 18.81 -5.99 21.62
N ALA A 52 19.10 -6.68 22.72
CA ALA A 52 20.17 -6.32 23.64
C ALA A 52 21.55 -6.73 23.11
N SER A 53 21.62 -7.79 22.30
CA SER A 53 22.86 -8.25 21.69
C SER A 53 23.35 -7.26 20.63
N SER A 54 24.64 -6.94 20.69
CA SER A 54 25.31 -6.19 19.62
C SER A 54 25.28 -6.99 18.33
N LEU A 55 24.99 -6.34 17.21
CA LEU A 55 25.09 -6.96 15.89
C LEU A 55 26.52 -7.45 15.64
N PRO A 56 26.70 -8.62 15.00
CA PRO A 56 28.02 -9.08 14.57
C PRO A 56 28.71 -8.03 13.70
N TYR A 57 30.03 -7.89 13.85
CA TYR A 57 30.82 -6.91 13.08
C TYR A 57 30.60 -7.02 11.57
N LEU A 58 30.50 -8.25 11.04
CA LEU A 58 30.26 -8.50 9.62
C LEU A 58 28.89 -7.96 9.15
N ASP A 59 27.86 -8.09 9.98
CA ASP A 59 26.53 -7.55 9.67
C ASP A 59 26.53 -6.03 9.68
N ILE A 60 27.20 -5.41 10.67
CA ILE A 60 27.38 -3.96 10.72
C ILE A 60 28.10 -3.47 9.45
N HIS A 61 29.16 -4.17 9.04
CA HIS A 61 29.92 -3.83 7.84
C HIS A 61 29.07 -3.96 6.57
N ARG A 62 28.31 -5.05 6.43
CA ARG A 62 27.37 -5.26 5.33
C ARG A 62 26.32 -4.16 5.26
N ILE A 63 25.65 -3.85 6.37
CA ILE A 63 24.64 -2.79 6.46
C ILE A 63 25.23 -1.46 6.00
N ARG A 64 26.44 -1.11 6.44
CA ARG A 64 27.11 0.13 6.02
C ARG A 64 27.36 0.17 4.51
N ASN A 65 27.77 -0.95 3.91
CA ASN A 65 27.99 -1.03 2.46
C ASN A 65 26.67 -0.91 1.69
N ASP A 66 25.63 -1.60 2.14
CA ASP A 66 24.30 -1.53 1.55
C ASP A 66 23.74 -0.10 1.62
N MET A 67 23.91 0.59 2.76
CA MET A 67 23.53 2.00 2.90
C MET A 67 24.30 2.91 1.93
N LYS A 68 25.61 2.72 1.77
CA LYS A 68 26.42 3.49 0.80
C LYS A 68 25.94 3.26 -0.63
N LEU A 69 25.63 2.01 -0.97
CA LEU A 69 25.08 1.64 -2.28
C LEU A 69 23.73 2.32 -2.53
N ILE A 70 22.80 2.23 -1.57
CA ILE A 70 21.48 2.87 -1.64
C ILE A 70 21.63 4.38 -1.85
N GLN A 71 22.49 5.04 -1.07
CA GLN A 71 22.75 6.48 -1.22
C GLN A 71 23.35 6.84 -2.58
N SER A 72 24.21 5.98 -3.13
CA SER A 72 24.78 6.16 -4.48
C SER A 72 23.70 6.06 -5.56
N ILE A 73 22.85 5.05 -5.47
CA ILE A 73 21.70 4.85 -6.36
C ILE A 73 20.77 6.06 -6.30
N GLN A 74 20.38 6.50 -5.10
CA GLN A 74 19.53 7.68 -4.89
C GLN A 74 20.14 8.95 -5.51
N ARG A 75 21.43 9.19 -5.30
CA ARG A 75 22.14 10.33 -5.90
C ARG A 75 22.12 10.27 -7.42
N LYS A 76 22.37 9.08 -8.00
CA LYS A 76 22.35 8.88 -9.45
C LYS A 76 20.97 9.17 -10.03
N ILE A 77 19.91 8.64 -9.43
CA ILE A 77 18.51 8.86 -9.83
C ILE A 77 18.15 10.35 -9.81
N ARG A 78 18.49 11.05 -8.72
CA ARG A 78 18.25 12.49 -8.60
C ARG A 78 19.00 13.28 -9.68
N LYS A 79 20.26 12.95 -9.94
CA LYS A 79 21.07 13.63 -10.95
C LYS A 79 20.54 13.42 -12.37
N THR A 80 20.06 12.22 -12.69
CA THR A 80 19.57 11.87 -14.02
C THR A 80 18.08 12.16 -14.22
N HIS A 81 17.37 12.64 -13.19
CA HIS A 81 15.91 12.85 -13.22
C HIS A 81 15.14 11.59 -13.64
N ASN A 82 15.69 10.42 -13.29
CA ASN A 82 15.04 9.15 -13.56
C ASN A 82 13.98 8.86 -12.51
N ILE A 83 12.97 8.09 -12.92
CA ILE A 83 11.87 7.64 -12.08
C ILE A 83 12.00 6.12 -11.96
N ILE A 84 12.00 5.62 -10.72
CA ILE A 84 11.83 4.20 -10.44
C ILE A 84 10.34 3.92 -10.35
N ARG A 85 9.85 2.98 -11.16
CA ARG A 85 8.49 2.48 -11.10
C ARG A 85 8.50 1.01 -10.72
N ILE A 86 7.82 0.68 -9.63
CA ILE A 86 7.59 -0.71 -9.23
C ILE A 86 6.54 -1.28 -10.19
N THR A 87 6.82 -2.44 -10.77
CA THR A 87 5.81 -3.16 -11.54
C THR A 87 5.00 -4.07 -10.63
N ASP A 88 3.79 -4.33 -11.08
CA ASP A 88 2.82 -5.22 -10.49
C ASP A 88 3.26 -6.70 -10.56
N LYS A 89 4.07 -7.04 -11.56
CA LYS A 89 4.77 -8.32 -11.68
C LYS A 89 5.88 -8.40 -10.63
N THR A 90 5.68 -9.29 -9.66
CA THR A 90 6.52 -9.48 -8.46
C THR A 90 8.02 -9.37 -8.75
N GLY A 91 8.64 -8.33 -8.18
CA GLY A 91 10.10 -8.21 -8.09
C GLY A 91 10.79 -7.45 -9.23
N VAL A 92 10.06 -6.95 -10.23
CA VAL A 92 10.65 -6.13 -11.30
C VAL A 92 10.40 -4.64 -11.05
N PHE A 93 11.39 -3.82 -11.35
CA PHE A 93 11.26 -2.36 -11.35
C PHE A 93 11.81 -1.82 -12.65
N HIS A 94 11.17 -0.77 -13.18
CA HIS A 94 11.66 -0.02 -14.33
C HIS A 94 12.31 1.28 -13.87
N ILE A 95 13.44 1.61 -14.50
CA ILE A 95 14.11 2.89 -14.33
C ILE A 95 14.10 3.57 -15.70
N GLY A 96 13.51 4.76 -15.78
CA GLY A 96 13.44 5.54 -17.01
C GLY A 96 13.23 7.02 -16.73
N SER A 97 13.45 7.88 -17.71
CA SER A 97 13.14 9.30 -17.58
C SER A 97 11.63 9.55 -17.69
N ALA A 98 11.15 10.69 -17.19
CA ALA A 98 9.74 11.11 -17.39
C ALA A 98 9.37 11.16 -18.89
N ILE A 99 10.31 11.63 -19.72
CA ILE A 99 10.14 11.74 -21.18
C ILE A 99 9.95 10.36 -21.82
N ASP A 100 10.71 9.36 -21.39
CA ASP A 100 10.55 7.99 -21.91
C ASP A 100 9.15 7.44 -21.60
N TYR A 101 8.65 7.68 -20.38
CA TYR A 101 7.32 7.26 -19.99
C TYR A 101 6.23 7.98 -20.80
N GLU A 102 6.33 9.29 -20.98
CA GLU A 102 5.39 10.05 -21.82
C GLU A 102 5.40 9.56 -23.27
N ARG A 103 6.58 9.29 -23.82
CA ARG A 103 6.72 8.73 -25.17
C ARG A 103 6.03 7.37 -25.27
N THR A 104 6.31 6.45 -24.35
CA THR A 104 5.68 5.12 -24.36
C THR A 104 4.15 5.20 -24.22
N VAL A 105 3.65 6.13 -23.40
CA VAL A 105 2.20 6.38 -23.28
C VAL A 105 1.62 6.86 -24.60
N LYS A 106 2.26 7.84 -25.26
CA LYS A 106 1.82 8.34 -26.57
C LYS A 106 1.87 7.27 -27.66
N GLU A 107 2.96 6.50 -27.73
CA GLU A 107 3.10 5.39 -28.68
C GLU A 107 2.01 4.33 -28.49
N TYR A 108 1.72 3.97 -27.24
CA TYR A 108 0.66 3.02 -26.93
C TYR A 108 -0.73 3.58 -27.30
N GLN A 109 -0.97 4.86 -27.02
CA GLN A 109 -2.21 5.55 -27.40
C GLN A 109 -2.40 5.57 -28.92
N MET A 110 -1.36 5.94 -29.68
CA MET A 110 -1.39 5.93 -31.15
C MET A 110 -1.63 4.53 -31.71
N LYS A 111 -1.00 3.51 -31.13
CA LYS A 111 -1.11 2.13 -31.61
C LYS A 111 -2.48 1.53 -31.37
N THR A 112 -3.08 1.80 -30.22
CA THR A 112 -4.32 1.13 -29.79
C THR A 112 -5.58 1.93 -30.08
N ASN A 113 -5.45 3.23 -30.29
CA ASN A 113 -6.57 4.18 -30.35
C ASN A 113 -7.56 4.01 -29.18
N ALA A 114 -7.09 3.48 -28.05
CA ALA A 114 -7.94 3.05 -26.94
C ALA A 114 -8.28 4.18 -25.96
N TYR A 115 -7.68 5.36 -26.13
CA TYR A 115 -7.85 6.48 -25.20
C TYR A 115 -8.12 7.79 -25.93
N ILE A 116 -9.06 8.52 -25.36
CA ILE A 116 -9.37 9.91 -25.71
C ILE A 116 -9.00 10.75 -24.51
N GLU A 117 -8.21 11.79 -24.74
CA GLU A 117 -7.95 12.81 -23.72
C GLU A 117 -9.21 13.66 -23.54
N LEU A 118 -9.67 13.76 -22.30
CA LEU A 118 -10.83 14.60 -21.99
C LEU A 118 -10.38 16.06 -21.85
N PRO A 119 -11.13 17.02 -22.42
CA PRO A 119 -10.76 18.44 -22.36
C PRO A 119 -10.90 19.03 -20.95
N SER A 120 -11.63 18.37 -20.05
CA SER A 120 -11.83 18.80 -18.66
C SER A 120 -12.04 17.59 -17.74
N ASN A 121 -11.85 17.80 -16.44
CA ASN A 121 -12.05 16.78 -15.42
C ASN A 121 -13.57 16.52 -15.19
N PRO A 122 -14.10 15.34 -15.54
CA PRO A 122 -15.54 15.06 -15.44
C PRO A 122 -15.98 14.62 -14.03
N LEU A 123 -15.07 14.59 -13.04
CA LEU A 123 -15.33 14.01 -11.72
C LEU A 123 -16.56 14.64 -11.05
N MET A 124 -16.59 15.97 -10.97
CA MET A 124 -17.66 16.67 -10.28
C MET A 124 -18.99 16.57 -11.02
N ASP A 125 -18.97 16.64 -12.35
CA ASP A 125 -20.17 16.47 -13.17
C ASP A 125 -20.76 15.06 -13.00
N THR A 126 -19.89 14.04 -12.99
CA THR A 126 -20.30 12.66 -12.77
C THR A 126 -20.84 12.47 -11.36
N PHE A 127 -20.17 13.04 -10.35
CA PHE A 127 -20.64 13.04 -8.97
C PHE A 127 -22.05 13.62 -8.85
N TYR A 128 -22.28 14.81 -9.40
CA TYR A 128 -23.60 15.44 -9.33
C TYR A 128 -24.69 14.62 -10.04
N LYS A 129 -24.37 13.98 -11.18
CA LYS A 129 -25.28 13.06 -11.87
C LYS A 129 -25.64 11.85 -10.99
N VAL A 130 -24.68 11.25 -10.31
CA VAL A 130 -24.92 10.11 -9.39
C VAL A 130 -25.77 10.54 -8.20
N ILE A 131 -25.48 11.70 -7.60
CA ILE A 131 -26.27 12.26 -6.49
C ILE A 131 -27.71 12.51 -6.95
N HIS A 132 -27.89 13.16 -8.11
CA HIS A 132 -29.20 13.43 -8.68
C HIS A 132 -30.01 12.15 -8.91
N ALA A 133 -29.39 11.14 -9.55
CA ALA A 133 -30.04 9.86 -9.78
C ALA A 133 -30.44 9.16 -8.46
N SER A 134 -29.55 9.17 -7.46
CA SER A 134 -29.82 8.57 -6.15
C SER A 134 -30.96 9.27 -5.42
N ASN A 135 -31.00 10.61 -5.48
CA ASN A 135 -32.07 11.43 -4.92
C ASN A 135 -33.43 11.12 -5.58
N ASP A 136 -33.45 10.99 -6.90
CA ASP A 136 -34.67 10.69 -7.64
C ASP A 136 -35.23 9.31 -7.30
N LEU A 137 -34.37 8.28 -7.20
CA LEU A 137 -34.77 6.94 -6.78
C LEU A 137 -35.34 6.93 -5.36
N HIS A 138 -34.69 7.67 -4.44
CA HIS A 138 -35.13 7.75 -3.06
C HIS A 138 -36.48 8.48 -2.92
N ARG A 139 -36.64 9.62 -3.60
CA ARG A 139 -37.89 10.40 -3.63
C ARG A 139 -39.06 9.58 -4.15
N LYS A 140 -38.83 8.74 -5.17
CA LYS A 140 -39.83 7.83 -5.74
C LYS A 140 -40.07 6.56 -4.89
N ARG A 141 -39.41 6.44 -3.73
CA ARG A 141 -39.45 5.25 -2.84
C ARG A 141 -39.05 3.95 -3.53
N GLN A 142 -38.20 4.03 -4.55
CA GLN A 142 -37.67 2.86 -5.28
C GLN A 142 -36.48 2.22 -4.58
N ILE A 143 -35.86 2.94 -3.65
CA ILE A 143 -34.79 2.45 -2.78
C ILE A 143 -35.07 2.81 -1.33
N THR A 144 -34.62 1.96 -0.42
CA THR A 144 -34.70 2.17 1.03
C THR A 144 -33.65 3.17 1.52
N GLN A 145 -33.83 3.70 2.73
CA GLN A 145 -32.89 4.65 3.34
C GLN A 145 -31.47 4.10 3.45
N TRP A 146 -31.31 2.84 3.86
CA TRP A 146 -29.97 2.26 4.02
C TRP A 146 -29.27 2.05 2.67
N GLN A 147 -30.03 1.73 1.60
CA GLN A 147 -29.49 1.64 0.24
C GLN A 147 -29.02 3.01 -0.23
N TYR A 148 -29.85 4.04 -0.03
CA TYR A 148 -29.50 5.42 -0.36
C TYR A 148 -28.20 5.86 0.34
N THR A 149 -28.09 5.66 1.66
CA THR A 149 -26.87 6.01 2.41
C THR A 149 -25.62 5.29 1.90
N LYS A 150 -25.76 4.05 1.39
CA LYS A 150 -24.64 3.31 0.79
C LYS A 150 -24.30 3.73 -0.64
N MET A 151 -25.29 4.20 -1.41
CA MET A 151 -25.13 4.56 -2.82
C MET A 151 -24.65 6.00 -3.01
N VAL A 152 -24.94 6.89 -2.06
CA VAL A 152 -24.52 8.30 -2.12
C VAL A 152 -23.01 8.40 -1.89
N PRO A 153 -22.22 8.86 -2.88
CA PRO A 153 -20.79 9.01 -2.71
C PRO A 153 -20.44 10.14 -1.72
N ASP A 154 -19.38 9.94 -0.94
CA ASP A 154 -18.79 10.96 -0.07
C ASP A 154 -17.84 11.84 -0.90
N LYS A 155 -18.17 13.13 -1.04
CA LYS A 155 -17.41 14.11 -1.84
C LYS A 155 -15.92 14.18 -1.46
N ASN A 156 -15.57 13.90 -0.21
CA ASN A 156 -14.17 13.96 0.24
C ASN A 156 -13.41 12.65 0.03
N LYS A 157 -14.12 11.59 -0.39
CA LYS A 157 -13.55 10.25 -0.63
C LYS A 157 -13.71 9.79 -2.07
N ILE A 158 -14.40 10.57 -2.91
CA ILE A 158 -14.44 10.29 -4.34
C ILE A 158 -13.13 10.71 -4.97
N GLU A 159 -12.62 9.80 -5.79
CA GLU A 159 -11.57 10.09 -6.73
C GLU A 159 -12.13 9.70 -8.09
N LEU A 160 -11.75 10.42 -9.14
CA LEU A 160 -11.97 9.89 -10.47
C LEU A 160 -11.19 8.58 -10.47
N ALA A 161 -11.90 7.45 -10.55
CA ALA A 161 -11.22 6.22 -10.90
C ALA A 161 -10.50 6.57 -12.18
N TYR A 162 -9.16 6.70 -12.13
CA TYR A 162 -8.36 6.98 -13.30
C TYR A 162 -8.75 5.90 -14.29
N LEU A 163 -9.64 6.25 -15.22
CA LEU A 163 -10.21 5.34 -16.17
C LEU A 163 -9.17 5.20 -17.28
N TYR A 164 -7.97 4.78 -16.88
CA TYR A 164 -7.18 3.90 -17.71
C TYR A 164 -8.10 2.70 -17.96
N PHE A 165 -8.86 2.74 -19.05
CA PHE A 165 -9.12 1.52 -19.81
C PHE A 165 -7.80 1.05 -20.44
N ILE A 166 -6.74 0.92 -19.63
CA ILE A 166 -5.80 -0.17 -19.86
C ILE A 166 -6.65 -1.39 -19.54
N LEU A 167 -7.09 -2.08 -20.59
CA LEU A 167 -7.33 -3.52 -20.46
C LEU A 167 -6.05 -4.09 -19.82
N LYS A 168 -6.20 -4.51 -18.55
CA LYS A 168 -5.19 -4.55 -17.46
C LYS A 168 -3.86 -5.26 -17.81
N PRO A 169 -2.78 -4.96 -17.04
CA PRO A 169 -2.51 -5.78 -15.87
C PRO A 169 -2.31 -4.92 -14.59
N HIS A 170 -3.11 -5.21 -13.57
CA HIS A 170 -3.00 -4.90 -12.12
C HIS A 170 -2.33 -3.57 -11.60
N LYS A 171 -3.17 -2.56 -11.28
CA LYS A 171 -3.08 -1.60 -10.14
C LYS A 171 -1.77 -0.82 -9.93
N LEU A 172 -1.77 0.45 -10.36
CA LEU A 172 -0.71 1.43 -10.12
C LEU A 172 -0.95 2.18 -8.81
N ILE A 173 -0.01 2.07 -7.87
CA ILE A 173 0.10 2.97 -6.71
C ILE A 173 1.23 3.94 -7.03
N VAL A 174 0.90 5.23 -7.17
CA VAL A 174 1.90 6.30 -7.19
C VAL A 174 2.10 6.72 -5.73
N LEU A 175 3.27 6.42 -5.17
CA LEU A 175 3.70 7.01 -3.90
C LEU A 175 4.49 8.27 -4.22
N PHE A 176 3.97 9.41 -3.74
CA PHE A 176 4.71 10.69 -3.68
C PHE A 176 5.76 10.65 -2.56
#